data_AF-A0A1I4QJ73-F1
#
_entry.id   AF-A0A1I4QJ73-F1
#
_cell.length_a   1.000
_cell.length_b   1.000
_cell.length_c   1.000
_cell.angle_alpha   90.00
_cell.angle_beta   90.00
_cell.angle_gamma   90.00
#
_symmetry.space_group_name_H-M   'P 1'
#
loop_
_entity.id
_entity.type
_entity.pdbx_description
1 polymer ?
#
loop_
_entity_poly.entity_id
_entity_poly.type
_entity_poly.pdbx_seq_one_letter_code
_entity_poly.pdbx_strand_id
1 'polypeptide(L)'
;MLVHIKSLSLWEIAHYWHDYDPRMSSIHNIPLKVRDTLLVLLKTSVNAKFNVYVEKHRAYLLKLFRYIQQITTECFLQNLQESIDKKVFDKRLFNSIIVTRNALALWCIENNEPLPKFWFPDNDKYPYDLNDENLIEDAYRYEFLLLHDGPEKTDPGSEVKQVVSPSVSSNAAKAANAKHAGTNAIKDRFISFYLSDGGKHPDKTAAAKHFFDSLDKREQLLFSTSKTATRAFLEALRKHEK
;
A
#
# COMPACT_ATOMS: atom_id res chain seq x y z
N MET A 1 21.31 3.88 -15.18
CA MET A 1 21.41 5.05 -14.30
C MET A 1 20.00 5.42 -13.86
N LEU A 2 19.75 5.57 -12.55
CA LEU A 2 18.40 5.62 -11.99
C LEU A 2 17.88 7.07 -11.78
N VAL A 3 18.47 8.04 -12.48
CA VAL A 3 18.27 9.48 -12.24
C VAL A 3 16.81 9.95 -12.36
N HIS A 4 16.01 9.30 -13.22
CA HIS A 4 14.59 9.62 -13.42
C HIS A 4 13.67 9.06 -12.33
N ILE A 5 14.19 8.23 -11.42
CA ILE A 5 13.41 7.65 -10.34
C ILE A 5 13.35 8.65 -9.17
N LYS A 6 12.14 9.13 -8.87
CA LYS A 6 11.90 10.11 -7.79
C LYS A 6 12.12 9.53 -6.39
N SER A 7 11.85 8.24 -6.21
CA SER A 7 11.95 7.56 -4.93
C SER A 7 12.31 6.08 -5.08
N LEU A 8 13.02 5.55 -4.09
CA LEU A 8 13.44 4.16 -3.99
C LEU A 8 13.16 3.65 -2.59
N SER A 9 13.00 2.33 -2.45
CA SER A 9 12.95 1.71 -1.14
C SER A 9 14.34 1.70 -0.48
N LEU A 10 14.36 1.61 0.85
CA LEU A 10 15.59 1.53 1.61
C LEU A 10 16.43 0.30 1.23
N TRP A 11 15.75 -0.80 0.89
CA TRP A 11 16.38 -2.01 0.37
C TRP A 11 17.12 -1.75 -0.95
N GLU A 12 16.46 -1.13 -1.92
CA GLU A 12 17.05 -0.82 -3.23
C GLU A 12 18.23 0.14 -3.10
N ILE A 13 18.08 1.19 -2.29
CA ILE A 13 19.14 2.19 -2.06
C ILE A 13 20.40 1.52 -1.54
N ALA A 14 20.29 0.68 -0.51
CA ALA A 14 21.45 0.03 0.08
C ALA A 14 22.14 -0.95 -0.90
N HIS A 15 21.40 -1.59 -1.79
CA HIS A 15 21.97 -2.48 -2.81
C HIS A 15 22.66 -1.68 -3.91
N TYR A 16 21.98 -0.69 -4.48
CA TYR A 16 22.54 0.14 -5.55
C TYR A 16 23.70 0.99 -5.08
N TRP A 17 23.80 1.31 -3.78
CA TRP A 17 24.98 1.99 -3.22
C TRP A 17 26.29 1.24 -3.45
N HIS A 18 26.21 -0.09 -3.53
CA HIS A 18 27.35 -0.99 -3.63
C HIS A 18 27.32 -1.82 -4.91
N ASP A 19 26.62 -1.34 -5.94
CA ASP A 19 26.49 -1.98 -7.25
C ASP A 19 25.94 -3.43 -7.20
N TYR A 20 25.08 -3.74 -6.21
CA TYR A 20 24.38 -5.02 -6.13
C TYR A 20 22.96 -4.92 -6.71
N ASP A 21 22.46 -6.04 -7.26
CA ASP A 21 21.06 -6.17 -7.67
C ASP A 21 20.17 -6.51 -6.45
N PRO A 22 19.20 -5.66 -6.07
CA PRO A 22 18.29 -5.92 -4.95
C PRO A 22 17.38 -7.15 -5.12
N ARG A 23 17.24 -7.67 -6.36
CA ARG A 23 16.44 -8.87 -6.66
C ARG A 23 17.19 -10.15 -6.32
N MET A 24 18.51 -10.14 -6.46
CA MET A 24 19.38 -11.31 -6.28
C MET A 24 19.65 -11.63 -4.80
N SER A 25 19.59 -10.62 -3.93
CA SER A 25 19.81 -10.83 -2.49
C SER A 25 18.58 -11.39 -1.79
N SER A 26 18.79 -12.46 -1.03
CA SER A 26 17.83 -12.99 -0.06
C SER A 26 18.15 -12.47 1.35
N ILE A 27 17.20 -12.55 2.27
CA ILE A 27 17.38 -12.12 3.67
C ILE A 27 18.56 -12.86 4.34
N HIS A 28 18.74 -14.13 4.00
CA HIS A 28 19.79 -14.97 4.59
C HIS A 28 21.16 -14.71 3.96
N ASN A 29 21.20 -14.12 2.75
CA ASN A 29 22.41 -13.88 1.99
C ASN A 29 22.50 -12.43 1.49
N ILE A 30 22.56 -11.50 2.43
CA ILE A 30 22.76 -10.07 2.14
C ILE A 30 24.26 -9.76 2.24
N PRO A 31 24.88 -9.14 1.22
CA PRO A 31 26.28 -8.70 1.30
C PRO A 31 26.53 -7.81 2.52
N LEU A 32 27.70 -7.96 3.15
CA LEU A 32 28.02 -7.23 4.40
C LEU A 32 27.94 -5.71 4.22
N LYS A 33 28.47 -5.18 3.11
CA LYS A 33 28.41 -3.75 2.77
C LYS A 33 26.97 -3.22 2.69
N VAL A 34 26.06 -4.02 2.12
CA VAL A 34 24.64 -3.69 2.02
C VAL A 34 23.99 -3.68 3.41
N ARG A 35 24.33 -4.65 4.28
CA ARG A 35 23.85 -4.69 5.67
C ARG A 35 24.29 -3.45 6.45
N ASP A 36 25.55 -3.06 6.32
CA ASP A 36 26.09 -1.90 7.02
C ASP A 36 25.39 -0.61 6.56
N THR A 37 25.20 -0.43 5.26
CA THR A 37 24.44 0.73 4.73
C THR A 37 22.98 0.72 5.17
N LEU A 38 22.32 -0.44 5.19
CA LEU A 38 20.95 -0.55 5.74
C LEU A 38 20.91 -0.05 7.19
N LEU A 39 21.84 -0.49 8.03
CA LEU A 39 21.88 -0.09 9.44
C LEU A 39 22.16 1.41 9.63
N VAL A 40 23.07 1.98 8.83
CA VAL A 40 23.39 3.42 8.88
C VAL A 40 22.16 4.26 8.53
N LEU A 41 21.51 3.94 7.40
CA LEU A 41 20.32 4.66 6.96
C LEU A 41 19.15 4.46 7.94
N LEU A 42 19.01 3.27 8.53
CA LEU A 42 17.96 2.96 9.51
C LEU A 42 18.13 3.70 10.83
N LYS A 43 19.35 3.72 11.39
CA LYS A 43 19.62 4.47 12.63
C LYS A 43 19.30 5.94 12.47
N THR A 44 19.52 6.48 11.28
CA THR A 44 19.27 7.90 11.04
C THR A 44 17.80 8.22 10.80
N SER A 45 17.01 7.26 10.29
CA SER A 45 15.56 7.43 10.18
C SER A 45 14.82 7.38 11.50
N VAL A 46 15.28 6.54 12.45
CA VAL A 46 14.74 6.49 13.82
C VAL A 46 15.00 7.80 14.59
N ASN A 47 16.12 8.47 14.31
CA ASN A 47 16.49 9.74 14.95
C ASN A 47 15.83 11.00 14.34
N ALA A 48 14.72 10.83 13.61
CA ALA A 48 13.85 11.89 13.10
C ALA A 48 14.42 12.83 12.01
N LYS A 49 15.53 12.46 11.34
CA LYS A 49 16.10 13.24 10.22
C LYS A 49 15.65 12.79 8.83
N PHE A 50 14.71 11.84 8.75
CA PHE A 50 14.39 11.16 7.50
C PHE A 50 12.86 11.14 7.32
N ASN A 51 12.35 11.86 6.32
CA ASN A 51 10.94 11.77 5.93
C ASN A 51 10.71 10.43 5.20
N VAL A 52 10.49 9.38 5.99
CA VAL A 52 10.12 8.06 5.48
C VAL A 52 8.63 8.02 5.22
N TYR A 53 8.26 7.72 3.98
CA TYR A 53 6.86 7.48 3.63
C TYR A 53 6.61 5.97 3.61
N VAL A 54 5.64 5.53 4.41
CA VAL A 54 5.04 4.21 4.27
C VAL A 54 3.90 4.33 3.26
N GLU A 55 3.98 3.54 2.20
CA GLU A 55 3.08 3.58 1.05
C GLU A 55 1.59 3.63 1.43
N LYS A 56 0.84 4.61 0.88
CA LYS A 56 -0.57 4.89 1.25
C LYS A 56 -1.53 3.72 0.98
N HIS A 57 -1.25 2.84 0.03
CA HIS A 57 -2.12 1.68 -0.25
C HIS A 57 -1.96 0.57 0.82
N ARG A 58 -0.75 0.41 1.37
CA ARG A 58 -0.54 -0.32 2.64
C ARG A 58 -1.17 0.43 3.80
N ALA A 59 -1.07 1.76 3.83
CA ALA A 59 -1.76 2.60 4.82
C ALA A 59 -3.29 2.52 4.73
N TYR A 60 -3.88 2.17 3.57
CA TYR A 60 -5.32 1.96 3.38
C TYR A 60 -5.77 0.61 3.95
N LEU A 61 -4.98 -0.45 3.72
CA LEU A 61 -5.13 -1.72 4.45
C LEU A 61 -4.92 -1.53 5.96
N LEU A 62 -4.01 -0.64 6.38
CA LEU A 62 -3.79 -0.26 7.79
C LEU A 62 -4.88 0.69 8.34
N LYS A 63 -5.56 1.49 7.51
CA LYS A 63 -6.67 2.40 7.89
C LYS A 63 -7.93 1.63 8.28
N LEU A 64 -8.15 0.45 7.69
CA LEU A 64 -9.16 -0.52 8.13
C LEU A 64 -8.92 -0.98 9.58
N PHE A 65 -7.70 -0.82 10.07
CA PHE A 65 -7.24 -1.24 11.39
C PHE A 65 -6.85 -0.07 12.30
N ARG A 66 -7.70 0.95 12.43
CA ARG A 66 -7.46 2.07 13.37
C ARG A 66 -7.23 1.66 14.85
N TYR A 67 -7.56 0.43 15.23
CA TYR A 67 -7.24 -0.16 16.54
C TYR A 67 -5.92 -0.98 16.55
N ILE A 68 -5.46 -1.45 15.39
CA ILE A 68 -4.12 -2.05 15.24
C ILE A 68 -3.10 -0.97 14.90
N GLN A 69 -3.48 0.26 14.55
CA GLN A 69 -2.52 1.31 14.16
C GLN A 69 -1.50 1.67 15.26
N GLN A 70 -1.91 1.65 16.53
CA GLN A 70 -0.98 1.78 17.66
C GLN A 70 -0.08 0.55 17.79
N ILE A 71 -0.66 -0.65 17.71
CA ILE A 71 0.07 -1.93 17.70
C ILE A 71 1.04 -2.02 16.51
N THR A 72 0.70 -1.51 15.32
CA THR A 72 1.54 -1.59 14.13
C THR A 72 2.63 -0.55 14.11
N THR A 73 2.43 0.65 14.68
CA THR A 73 3.52 1.63 14.80
C THR A 73 4.51 1.14 15.85
N GLU A 74 4.03 0.64 16.98
CA GLU A 74 4.88 0.02 18.01
C GLU A 74 5.60 -1.23 17.48
N CYS A 75 4.89 -2.14 16.80
CA CYS A 75 5.52 -3.31 16.17
C CYS A 75 6.48 -2.91 15.04
N PHE A 76 6.20 -1.85 14.29
CA PHE A 76 7.11 -1.35 13.25
C PHE A 76 8.37 -0.77 13.87
N LEU A 77 8.23 0.08 14.89
CA LEU A 77 9.36 0.62 15.66
C LEU A 77 10.13 -0.50 16.37
N GLN A 78 9.44 -1.51 16.90
CA GLN A 78 10.06 -2.69 17.50
C GLN A 78 10.83 -3.49 16.44
N ASN A 79 10.27 -3.75 15.27
CA ASN A 79 10.96 -4.45 14.18
C ASN A 79 12.16 -3.64 13.66
N LEU A 80 12.05 -2.32 13.61
CA LEU A 80 13.17 -1.42 13.33
C LEU A 80 14.27 -1.55 14.40
N GLN A 81 13.88 -1.47 15.66
CA GLN A 81 14.80 -1.58 16.80
C GLN A 81 15.47 -2.95 16.84
N GLU A 82 14.73 -4.03 16.57
CA GLU A 82 15.28 -5.37 16.45
C GLU A 82 16.23 -5.50 15.26
N SER A 83 15.94 -4.82 14.14
CA SER A 83 16.86 -4.77 13.00
C SER A 83 18.18 -4.10 13.38
N ILE A 84 18.13 -3.05 14.21
CA ILE A 84 19.31 -2.32 14.71
C ILE A 84 20.08 -3.16 15.72
N ASP A 85 19.40 -3.68 16.75
CA ASP A 85 20.02 -4.30 17.92
C ASP A 85 20.44 -5.74 17.64
N LYS A 86 19.54 -6.52 17.02
CA LYS A 86 19.73 -7.96 16.79
C LYS A 86 20.25 -8.26 15.39
N LYS A 87 20.43 -7.23 14.54
CA LYS A 87 20.86 -7.37 13.14
C LYS A 87 19.94 -8.33 12.35
N VAL A 88 18.64 -8.32 12.66
CA VAL A 88 17.63 -9.12 11.96
C VAL A 88 17.09 -8.31 10.79
N PHE A 89 17.33 -8.75 9.56
CA PHE A 89 16.94 -7.98 8.38
C PHE A 89 15.64 -8.52 7.77
N ASP A 90 14.55 -7.76 7.82
CA ASP A 90 13.32 -8.10 7.10
C ASP A 90 13.24 -7.34 5.76
N LYS A 91 13.37 -8.07 4.64
CA LYS A 91 13.25 -7.50 3.28
C LYS A 91 11.90 -6.79 3.08
N ARG A 92 10.80 -7.29 3.66
CA ARG A 92 9.48 -6.66 3.54
C ARG A 92 9.43 -5.32 4.27
N LEU A 93 10.10 -5.21 5.42
CA LEU A 93 10.24 -3.98 6.17
C LEU A 93 11.02 -2.94 5.36
N PHE A 94 12.22 -3.29 4.88
CA PHE A 94 13.06 -2.35 4.12
C PHE A 94 12.44 -1.94 2.78
N ASN A 95 11.70 -2.84 2.11
CA ASN A 95 10.93 -2.50 0.91
C ASN A 95 9.76 -1.55 1.20
N SER A 96 9.26 -1.51 2.44
CA SER A 96 8.15 -0.63 2.82
C SER A 96 8.56 0.81 3.14
N ILE A 97 9.86 1.03 3.37
CA ILE A 97 10.45 2.32 3.72
C ILE A 97 10.88 3.00 2.43
N ILE A 98 10.10 4.00 1.99
CA ILE A 98 10.38 4.73 0.75
C ILE A 98 11.11 6.04 1.07
N VAL A 99 12.16 6.28 0.30
CA VAL A 99 13.05 7.44 0.41
C VAL A 99 13.02 8.18 -0.92
N THR A 100 12.84 9.50 -0.88
CA THR A 100 12.97 10.33 -2.08
C THR A 100 14.42 10.66 -2.37
N ARG A 101 14.70 10.97 -3.64
CA ARG A 101 16.01 11.45 -4.07
C ARG A 101 16.45 12.67 -3.24
N ASN A 102 15.58 13.66 -3.07
CA ASN A 102 15.88 14.88 -2.31
C ASN A 102 16.15 14.58 -0.83
N ALA A 103 15.35 13.71 -0.19
CA ALA A 103 15.56 13.34 1.21
C ALA A 103 16.91 12.65 1.42
N LEU A 104 17.30 11.77 0.48
CA LEU A 104 18.61 11.13 0.56
C LEU A 104 19.76 12.12 0.32
N ALA A 105 19.60 13.06 -0.62
CA ALA A 105 20.61 14.09 -0.86
C ALA A 105 20.84 14.96 0.37
N LEU A 106 19.75 15.47 0.97
CA LEU A 106 19.80 16.24 2.22
C LEU A 106 20.49 15.46 3.33
N TRP A 107 20.12 14.18 3.50
CA TRP A 107 20.76 13.31 4.48
C TRP A 107 22.27 13.17 4.25
N CYS A 108 22.70 12.97 2.99
CA CYS A 108 24.13 12.85 2.68
C CYS A 108 24.88 14.14 3.04
N ILE A 109 24.32 15.30 2.69
CA ILE A 109 24.90 16.62 2.99
C ILE A 109 25.00 16.84 4.51
N GLU A 110 23.91 16.59 5.25
CA GLU A 110 23.85 16.80 6.70
C GLU A 110 24.81 15.90 7.49
N ASN A 111 25.12 14.72 6.97
CA ASN A 111 25.99 13.75 7.63
C ASN A 111 27.41 13.71 7.02
N ASN A 112 27.72 14.60 6.08
CA ASN A 112 28.99 14.66 5.36
C ASN A 112 29.35 13.32 4.66
N GLU A 113 28.33 12.64 4.13
CA GLU A 113 28.45 11.40 3.37
C GLU A 113 28.47 11.69 1.87
N PRO A 114 29.20 10.91 1.06
CA PRO A 114 29.22 11.11 -0.39
C PRO A 114 27.86 10.77 -1.00
N LEU A 115 27.41 11.61 -1.95
CA LEU A 115 26.21 11.32 -2.71
C LEU A 115 26.40 10.02 -3.52
N PRO A 116 25.41 9.12 -3.52
CA PRO A 116 25.54 7.85 -4.22
C PRO A 116 25.51 8.07 -5.74
N LYS A 117 26.59 7.69 -6.43
CA LYS A 117 26.75 7.86 -7.88
C LYS A 117 25.62 7.25 -8.72
N PHE A 118 24.99 6.18 -8.24
CA PHE A 118 23.87 5.53 -8.94
C PHE A 118 22.66 6.47 -9.11
N TRP A 119 22.51 7.43 -8.20
CA TRP A 119 21.39 8.38 -8.15
C TRP A 119 21.82 9.83 -8.37
N PHE A 120 23.09 10.17 -8.15
CA PHE A 120 23.69 11.49 -8.30
C PHE A 120 25.00 11.39 -9.08
N PRO A 121 24.94 11.24 -10.41
CA PRO A 121 26.13 11.19 -11.25
C PRO A 121 26.84 12.56 -11.25
N ASP A 122 28.18 12.55 -11.39
CA ASP A 122 29.04 13.75 -11.33
C ASP A 122 28.70 14.84 -12.39
N ASN A 123 27.93 14.51 -13.44
CA ASN A 123 27.61 15.37 -14.57
C ASN A 123 26.15 15.86 -14.58
N ASP A 124 25.59 16.19 -13.42
CA ASP A 124 24.14 16.18 -13.27
C ASP A 124 23.41 17.32 -14.03
N LYS A 125 22.89 16.98 -15.22
CA LYS A 125 21.86 17.72 -15.96
C LYS A 125 20.54 17.84 -15.20
N TYR A 126 20.41 17.16 -14.06
CA TYR A 126 19.19 17.09 -13.26
C TYR A 126 19.42 17.73 -11.89
N PRO A 127 19.26 19.06 -11.78
CA PRO A 127 19.29 19.71 -10.47
C PRO A 127 18.21 19.05 -9.60
N TYR A 128 18.61 18.51 -8.45
CA TYR A 128 17.68 18.12 -7.41
C TYR A 128 17.41 19.38 -6.59
N ASP A 129 16.19 19.88 -6.69
CA ASP A 129 15.79 21.09 -5.98
C ASP A 129 15.60 20.73 -4.49
N LEU A 130 16.54 21.16 -3.67
CA LEU A 130 16.49 20.99 -2.21
C LEU A 130 15.31 21.75 -1.59
N ASN A 131 14.71 22.69 -2.33
CA ASN A 131 13.55 23.49 -1.92
C ASN A 131 12.22 22.94 -2.46
N ASP A 132 12.22 21.81 -3.16
CA ASP A 132 10.97 21.18 -3.62
C ASP A 132 10.25 20.54 -2.43
N GLU A 133 9.52 21.39 -1.69
CA GLU A 133 8.61 21.01 -0.61
C GLU A 133 7.39 20.22 -1.12
N ASN A 134 7.27 19.97 -2.43
CA ASN A 134 6.20 19.14 -2.98
C ASN A 134 6.39 17.68 -2.56
N LEU A 135 5.82 17.39 -1.39
CA LEU A 135 5.41 16.07 -0.93
C LEU A 135 4.81 15.27 -2.09
N ILE A 136 5.56 14.28 -2.56
CA ILE A 136 5.19 13.17 -3.46
C ILE A 136 3.68 13.08 -3.73
N GLU A 137 3.21 13.68 -4.83
CA GLU A 137 1.88 13.38 -5.39
C GLU A 137 1.83 11.98 -6.06
N ASP A 138 2.99 11.39 -6.37
CA ASP A 138 3.15 10.16 -7.15
C ASP A 138 3.16 8.86 -6.30
N ALA A 139 2.20 8.70 -5.38
CA ALA A 139 2.02 7.45 -4.64
C ALA A 139 1.47 6.28 -5.49
N TYR A 140 1.35 6.43 -6.81
CA TYR A 140 0.74 5.46 -7.72
C TYR A 140 1.73 4.51 -8.43
N ARG A 141 3.04 4.63 -8.17
CA ARG A 141 4.06 3.92 -8.97
C ARG A 141 4.08 2.39 -8.80
N TYR A 142 3.39 1.83 -7.81
CA TYR A 142 3.40 0.38 -7.53
C TYR A 142 2.06 -0.34 -7.72
N GLU A 143 1.08 0.28 -8.37
CA GLU A 143 -0.14 -0.44 -8.78
C GLU A 143 0.16 -1.54 -9.84
N PHE A 144 1.39 -1.60 -10.38
CA PHE A 144 1.74 -2.45 -11.53
C PHE A 144 2.86 -3.49 -11.33
N LEU A 145 3.34 -3.78 -10.11
CA LEU A 145 4.42 -4.77 -9.89
C LEU A 145 4.06 -5.96 -9.00
N LEU A 146 2.77 -6.21 -8.75
CA LEU A 146 2.26 -7.46 -8.19
C LEU A 146 1.43 -8.23 -9.23
N LEU A 147 2.05 -8.52 -10.36
CA LEU A 147 1.60 -9.56 -11.27
C LEU A 147 2.82 -10.37 -11.73
N HIS A 148 2.77 -11.66 -11.42
CA HIS A 148 3.61 -12.78 -11.86
C HIS A 148 4.72 -13.26 -10.91
N ASP A 149 4.36 -14.27 -10.10
CA ASP A 149 5.09 -15.55 -10.07
C ASP A 149 4.20 -16.60 -10.76
N GLY A 150 4.57 -16.98 -11.98
CA GLY A 150 3.97 -18.04 -12.78
C GLY A 150 4.81 -18.22 -14.06
N PRO A 151 5.13 -19.46 -14.48
CA PRO A 151 6.27 -19.72 -15.36
C PRO A 151 6.00 -19.38 -16.83
N GLU A 152 7.10 -19.07 -17.51
CA GLU A 152 7.26 -18.65 -18.91
C GLU A 152 6.52 -19.51 -19.96
N LYS A 153 6.16 -18.86 -21.08
CA LYS A 153 6.59 -19.29 -22.43
C LYS A 153 6.42 -18.22 -23.52
N THR A 154 7.58 -17.83 -24.07
CA THR A 154 7.97 -17.52 -25.48
C THR A 154 7.20 -16.53 -26.39
N ASP A 155 7.99 -15.52 -26.81
CA ASP A 155 7.99 -14.57 -27.95
C ASP A 155 7.69 -15.12 -29.37
N PRO A 156 7.73 -14.34 -30.49
CA PRO A 156 7.71 -12.87 -30.69
C PRO A 156 6.81 -12.38 -31.86
N GLY A 157 6.46 -11.08 -31.86
CA GLY A 157 6.17 -10.31 -33.09
C GLY A 157 4.75 -9.75 -33.26
N SER A 158 4.57 -8.45 -32.97
CA SER A 158 4.02 -7.45 -33.91
C SER A 158 3.60 -6.13 -33.23
N GLU A 159 4.30 -5.09 -33.64
CA GLU A 159 3.94 -3.67 -33.86
C GLU A 159 2.78 -2.98 -33.11
N VAL A 160 3.19 -1.97 -32.34
CA VAL A 160 2.58 -0.68 -31.99
C VAL A 160 1.21 -0.34 -32.61
N LYS A 161 0.17 -0.13 -31.77
CA LYS A 161 -0.81 0.97 -31.92
C LYS A 161 -1.72 1.19 -30.70
N GLN A 162 -1.87 2.48 -30.38
CA GLN A 162 -2.94 3.22 -29.66
C GLN A 162 -3.35 2.78 -28.24
N VAL A 163 -3.17 3.73 -27.32
CA VAL A 163 -3.68 3.74 -25.94
C VAL A 163 -5.21 3.76 -25.96
N VAL A 164 -5.80 2.58 -25.76
CA VAL A 164 -7.19 2.40 -25.35
C VAL A 164 -7.17 2.13 -23.85
N SER A 165 -7.99 2.87 -23.10
CA SER A 165 -8.21 2.63 -21.67
C SER A 165 -8.57 1.16 -21.43
N PRO A 166 -7.91 0.46 -20.47
CA PRO A 166 -8.15 -0.95 -20.27
C PRO A 166 -9.56 -1.13 -19.72
N SER A 167 -10.45 -1.67 -20.56
CA SER A 167 -11.67 -2.28 -20.05
C SER A 167 -11.23 -3.49 -19.22
N VAL A 168 -11.33 -3.36 -17.90
CA VAL A 168 -11.24 -4.51 -17.00
C VAL A 168 -12.24 -5.52 -17.52
N SER A 169 -11.74 -6.67 -17.99
CA SER A 169 -12.53 -7.64 -18.75
C SER A 169 -13.86 -7.88 -18.06
N SER A 170 -14.97 -7.82 -18.81
CA SER A 170 -16.33 -7.94 -18.25
C SER A 170 -16.51 -9.18 -17.38
N ASN A 171 -15.66 -10.20 -17.56
CA ASN A 171 -15.68 -11.46 -16.84
C ASN A 171 -15.21 -11.34 -15.39
N ALA A 172 -14.22 -10.49 -15.08
CA ALA A 172 -13.75 -10.27 -13.71
C ALA A 172 -14.80 -9.54 -12.86
N ALA A 173 -15.42 -8.50 -13.43
CA ALA A 173 -16.53 -7.79 -12.79
C ALA A 173 -17.77 -8.69 -12.62
N LYS A 174 -18.10 -9.50 -13.64
CA LYS A 174 -19.17 -10.51 -13.54
C LYS A 174 -18.90 -11.55 -12.46
N ALA A 175 -17.66 -12.07 -12.36
CA ALA A 175 -17.28 -13.04 -11.34
C ALA A 175 -17.32 -12.45 -9.92
N ALA A 176 -16.85 -11.21 -9.75
CA ALA A 176 -16.96 -10.50 -8.48
C ALA A 176 -18.42 -10.27 -8.08
N ASN A 177 -19.27 -9.84 -9.02
CA ASN A 177 -20.70 -9.67 -8.77
C ASN A 177 -21.40 -10.99 -8.42
N ALA A 178 -21.02 -12.10 -9.08
CA ALA A 178 -21.57 -13.43 -8.77
C ALA A 178 -21.20 -13.89 -7.36
N LYS A 179 -19.96 -13.64 -6.91
CA LYS A 179 -19.51 -13.98 -5.55
C LYS A 179 -20.27 -13.22 -4.46
N HIS A 180 -20.77 -12.02 -4.77
CA HIS A 180 -21.51 -11.17 -3.84
C HIS A 180 -23.03 -11.16 -4.06
N ALA A 181 -23.55 -12.06 -4.91
CA ALA A 181 -24.96 -12.08 -5.28
C ALA A 181 -25.90 -12.21 -4.07
N GLY A 182 -25.59 -13.11 -3.13
CA GLY A 182 -26.39 -13.30 -1.91
C GLY A 182 -26.43 -12.05 -1.02
N THR A 183 -25.27 -11.41 -0.80
CA THR A 183 -25.20 -10.17 -0.01
C THR A 183 -25.92 -9.01 -0.70
N ASN A 184 -25.87 -8.94 -2.03
CA ASN A 184 -26.56 -7.89 -2.79
C ASN A 184 -28.08 -8.06 -2.74
N ALA A 185 -28.60 -9.29 -2.86
CA ALA A 185 -30.03 -9.55 -2.72
C ALA A 185 -30.57 -9.12 -1.34
N ILE A 186 -29.79 -9.32 -0.27
CA ILE A 186 -30.18 -8.87 1.07
C ILE A 186 -30.17 -7.33 1.18
N LYS A 187 -29.20 -6.66 0.54
CA LYS A 187 -29.18 -5.18 0.49
C LYS A 187 -30.39 -4.63 -0.25
N ASP A 188 -30.81 -5.26 -1.33
CA ASP A 188 -32.00 -4.85 -2.08
C ASP A 188 -33.27 -5.04 -1.24
N ARG A 189 -33.39 -6.18 -0.52
CA ARG A 189 -34.47 -6.41 0.46
C ARG A 189 -34.48 -5.35 1.56
N PHE A 190 -33.31 -4.94 2.06
CA PHE A 190 -33.21 -3.86 3.04
C PHE A 190 -33.73 -2.53 2.47
N ILE A 191 -33.40 -2.19 1.23
CA ILE A 191 -33.90 -0.97 0.59
C ILE A 191 -35.43 -1.01 0.51
N SER A 192 -36.02 -2.12 0.06
CA SER A 192 -37.48 -2.28 0.03
C SER A 192 -38.12 -2.15 1.42
N PHE A 193 -37.55 -2.82 2.43
CA PHE A 193 -37.98 -2.71 3.83
C PHE A 193 -37.89 -1.26 4.35
N TYR A 194 -36.81 -0.56 4.04
CA TYR A 194 -36.62 0.81 4.51
C TYR A 194 -37.64 1.78 3.86
N LEU A 195 -37.98 1.57 2.58
CA LEU A 195 -39.00 2.37 1.90
C LEU A 195 -40.42 2.11 2.44
N SER A 196 -40.74 0.89 2.88
CA SER A 196 -42.06 0.56 3.44
C SER A 196 -42.20 0.93 4.91
N ASP A 197 -41.20 0.59 5.72
CA ASP A 197 -41.30 0.58 7.18
C ASP A 197 -40.24 1.44 7.87
N GLY A 198 -39.32 2.06 7.12
CA GLY A 198 -38.22 2.84 7.68
C GLY A 198 -38.66 3.99 8.59
N GLY A 199 -39.82 4.60 8.30
CA GLY A 199 -40.40 5.68 9.11
C GLY A 199 -40.92 5.24 10.49
N LYS A 200 -41.05 3.93 10.74
CA LYS A 200 -41.43 3.39 12.06
C LYS A 200 -40.26 3.32 13.03
N HIS A 201 -39.04 3.56 12.56
CA HIS A 201 -37.82 3.51 13.35
C HIS A 201 -37.29 4.93 13.61
N PRO A 202 -36.63 5.16 14.76
CA PRO A 202 -36.16 6.49 15.13
C PRO A 202 -35.06 7.05 14.21
N ASP A 203 -34.26 6.17 13.61
CA ASP A 203 -33.24 6.55 12.63
C ASP A 203 -32.90 5.39 11.66
N LYS A 204 -32.12 5.71 10.60
CA LYS A 204 -31.68 4.75 9.58
C LYS A 204 -30.90 3.56 10.18
N THR A 205 -30.16 3.80 11.26
CA THR A 205 -29.33 2.78 11.93
C THR A 205 -30.20 1.80 12.71
N ALA A 206 -31.24 2.29 13.39
CA ALA A 206 -32.21 1.49 14.11
C ALA A 206 -33.01 0.60 13.14
N ALA A 207 -33.44 1.16 11.99
CA ALA A 207 -34.09 0.38 10.93
C ALA A 207 -33.17 -0.74 10.40
N ALA A 208 -31.90 -0.43 10.13
CA ALA A 208 -30.92 -1.40 9.64
C ALA A 208 -30.59 -2.52 10.65
N LYS A 209 -30.54 -2.20 11.95
CA LYS A 209 -30.38 -3.22 13.01
C LYS A 209 -31.60 -4.11 13.11
N HIS A 210 -32.79 -3.51 13.17
CA HIS A 210 -34.04 -4.27 13.21
C HIS A 210 -34.17 -5.20 12.00
N PHE A 211 -33.85 -4.72 10.80
CA PHE A 211 -33.81 -5.55 9.61
C PHE A 211 -32.82 -6.71 9.74
N PHE A 212 -31.59 -6.45 10.20
CA PHE A 212 -30.60 -7.50 10.41
C PHE A 212 -31.09 -8.59 11.37
N ASP A 213 -31.71 -8.19 12.49
CA ASP A 213 -32.21 -9.11 13.51
C ASP A 213 -33.40 -9.94 12.99
N SER A 214 -34.10 -9.45 11.95
CA SER A 214 -35.19 -10.18 11.27
C SER A 214 -34.71 -11.18 10.21
N LEU A 215 -33.43 -11.15 9.81
CA LEU A 215 -32.88 -12.10 8.85
C LEU A 215 -32.74 -13.49 9.48
N ASP A 216 -32.84 -14.54 8.65
CA ASP A 216 -32.56 -15.88 9.14
C ASP A 216 -31.08 -16.07 9.49
N LYS A 217 -30.76 -17.08 10.32
CA LYS A 217 -29.39 -17.32 10.79
C LYS A 217 -28.39 -17.54 9.65
N ARG A 218 -28.80 -18.13 8.52
CA ARG A 218 -27.91 -18.36 7.37
C ARG A 218 -27.61 -17.05 6.65
N GLU A 219 -28.60 -16.18 6.52
CA GLU A 219 -28.44 -14.84 5.95
C GLU A 219 -27.58 -13.94 6.84
N GLN A 220 -27.74 -14.03 8.16
CA GLN A 220 -26.89 -13.30 9.11
C GLN A 220 -25.41 -13.70 8.97
N LEU A 221 -25.11 -14.98 8.73
CA LEU A 221 -23.74 -15.48 8.54
C LEU A 221 -23.05 -14.96 7.27
N LEU A 222 -23.80 -14.41 6.31
CA LEU A 222 -23.21 -13.73 5.14
C LEU A 222 -22.54 -12.40 5.54
N PHE A 223 -22.77 -11.93 6.77
CA PHE A 223 -22.12 -10.77 7.34
C PHE A 223 -21.24 -11.21 8.53
N SER A 224 -20.03 -10.66 8.62
CA SER A 224 -19.11 -11.00 9.71
C SER A 224 -19.63 -10.60 11.09
N THR A 225 -20.35 -9.48 11.17
CA THR A 225 -20.97 -8.98 12.40
C THR A 225 -22.22 -8.16 12.07
N SER A 226 -23.12 -8.00 13.05
CA SER A 226 -24.27 -7.07 12.96
C SER A 226 -23.82 -5.65 12.56
N LYS A 227 -22.73 -5.15 13.14
CA LYS A 227 -22.16 -3.82 12.80
C LYS A 227 -21.70 -3.72 11.35
N THR A 228 -21.12 -4.79 10.79
CA THR A 228 -20.74 -4.87 9.37
C THR A 228 -21.97 -4.82 8.48
N ALA A 229 -23.03 -5.57 8.84
CA ALA A 229 -24.29 -5.59 8.11
C ALA A 229 -24.97 -4.21 8.10
N THR A 230 -25.12 -3.58 9.28
CA THR A 230 -25.71 -2.24 9.41
C THR A 230 -25.00 -1.23 8.51
N ARG A 231 -23.66 -1.24 8.47
CA ARG A 231 -22.89 -0.35 7.58
C ARG A 231 -23.16 -0.64 6.10
N ALA A 232 -23.20 -1.91 5.71
CA ALA A 232 -23.45 -2.32 4.33
C ALA A 232 -24.86 -1.92 3.86
N PHE A 233 -25.86 -2.01 4.73
CA PHE A 233 -27.24 -1.58 4.49
C PHE A 233 -27.35 -0.07 4.31
N LEU A 234 -26.73 0.71 5.20
CA LEU A 234 -26.72 2.17 5.08
C LEU A 234 -25.98 2.65 3.81
N GLU A 235 -24.91 1.98 3.42
CA GLU A 235 -24.20 2.29 2.17
C GLU A 235 -25.06 1.98 0.93
N ALA A 236 -25.78 0.85 0.94
CA ALA A 236 -26.70 0.48 -0.14
C ALA A 236 -27.82 1.51 -0.29
N LEU A 237 -28.44 1.92 0.82
CA LEU A 237 -29.47 2.95 0.82
C LEU A 237 -28.95 4.30 0.28
N ARG A 238 -27.73 4.71 0.67
CA ARG A 238 -27.10 5.94 0.16
C ARG A 238 -26.82 5.89 -1.35
N LYS A 239 -26.52 4.70 -1.89
CA LYS A 239 -26.30 4.49 -3.33
C LYS A 239 -27.61 4.55 -4.11
N HIS A 240 -28.71 4.11 -3.50
CA HIS A 240 -30.05 4.18 -4.12
C HIS A 240 -30.64 5.60 -4.10
N GLU A 241 -30.27 6.43 -3.13
CA GLU A 241 -30.70 7.84 -3.05
C GLU A 241 -29.99 8.77 -4.06
N LYS A 242 -28.97 8.29 -4.77
CA LYS A 242 -28.21 9.04 -5.78
C LYS A 242 -28.69 8.74 -7.19
#